data_AF-A0A419GTR0-F1
#
_entry.id   AF-A0A419GTR0-F1
#
_cell.length_a   1.000
_cell.length_b   1.000
_cell.length_c   1.000
_cell.angle_alpha   90.00
_cell.angle_beta   90.00
_cell.angle_gamma   90.00
#
_symmetry.space_group_name_H-M   'P 1'
#
loop_
_entity.id
_entity.type
_entity.pdbx_description
1 polymer ?
#
loop_
_entity_poly.entity_id
_entity_poly.type
_entity_poly.pdbx_seq_one_letter_code
_entity_poly.pdbx_strand_id
1 'polypeptide(L)'
;MKIAVTGKGGVGKTTVSALLSHLFTSEGKRVIAVDADPDANLASALGVSKSEVEKIRPIAEMEELVEERTGAKPGTSGGIFKINPK
;
A
#
# COMPACT_ATOMS: atom_id res chain seq x y z
N MET A 1 0.82 -15.74 -2.71
CA MET A 1 1.72 -15.14 -3.72
C MET A 1 1.98 -13.69 -3.33
N LYS A 2 3.18 -13.15 -3.56
CA LYS A 2 3.53 -11.75 -3.30
C LYS A 2 4.24 -11.19 -4.54
N ILE A 3 3.83 -10.02 -5.02
CA ILE A 3 4.37 -9.39 -6.23
C ILE A 3 4.72 -7.95 -5.87
N ALA A 4 5.90 -7.49 -6.31
CA ALA A 4 6.30 -6.09 -6.22
C ALA A 4 6.56 -5.58 -7.63
N VAL A 5 5.94 -4.46 -8.01
CA VAL A 5 6.12 -3.81 -9.31
C VAL A 5 6.99 -2.57 -9.11
N THR A 6 8.13 -2.52 -9.80
CA THR A 6 9.12 -1.43 -9.69
C THR A 6 9.51 -0.91 -11.07
N GLY A 7 10.09 0.30 -11.12
CA GLY A 7 10.52 0.96 -12.35
C GLY A 7 10.58 2.47 -12.21
N LYS A 8 11.08 3.15 -13.26
CA LYS A 8 11.17 4.62 -13.31
C LYS A 8 9.78 5.29 -13.23
N GLY A 9 9.73 6.58 -12.95
CA GLY A 9 8.51 7.38 -13.09
C GLY A 9 7.95 7.32 -14.53
N GLY A 10 6.62 7.24 -14.66
CA GLY A 10 5.94 7.26 -15.96
C GLY A 10 5.92 5.95 -16.77
N VAL A 11 6.57 4.87 -16.32
CA VAL A 11 6.64 3.59 -17.09
C VAL A 11 5.37 2.71 -16.98
N GLY A 12 4.31 3.20 -16.34
CA GLY A 12 3.02 2.47 -16.23
C GLY A 12 2.89 1.50 -15.06
N LYS A 13 3.73 1.61 -14.02
CA LYS A 13 3.72 0.71 -12.84
C LYS A 13 2.35 0.57 -12.19
N THR A 14 1.68 1.70 -11.94
CA THR A 14 0.36 1.75 -11.30
C THR A 14 -0.69 1.08 -12.17
N THR A 15 -0.66 1.32 -13.48
CA THR A 15 -1.56 0.68 -14.46
C THR A 15 -1.39 -0.84 -14.45
N VAL A 16 -0.15 -1.33 -14.51
CA VAL A 16 0.13 -2.77 -14.46
C VAL A 16 -0.33 -3.37 -13.13
N SER A 17 -0.09 -2.67 -12.01
CA SER A 17 -0.50 -3.14 -10.68
C SER A 17 -2.02 -3.23 -10.54
N ALA A 18 -2.76 -2.26 -11.09
CA ALA A 18 -4.22 -2.26 -11.11
C ALA A 18 -4.77 -3.41 -11.97
N LEU A 19 -4.20 -3.60 -13.17
CA LEU A 19 -4.59 -4.70 -14.07
C LEU A 19 -4.33 -6.07 -13.47
N LEU A 20 -3.15 -6.30 -12.88
CA LEU A 20 -2.84 -7.55 -12.19
C LEU A 20 -3.81 -7.81 -11.02
N SER A 21 -4.13 -6.77 -10.25
CA SER A 21 -5.08 -6.88 -9.14
C SER A 21 -6.47 -7.28 -9.63
N HIS A 22 -6.94 -6.67 -10.72
CA HIS A 22 -8.21 -7.00 -11.35
C HIS A 22 -8.24 -8.44 -11.89
N LEU A 23 -7.21 -8.85 -12.63
CA LEU A 23 -7.09 -10.20 -13.19
C LEU A 23 -7.10 -11.26 -12.10
N PHE A 24 -6.27 -11.11 -11.05
CA PHE A 24 -6.25 -12.10 -9.97
C PHE A 24 -7.58 -12.15 -9.20
N THR A 25 -8.25 -11.02 -9.02
CA THR A 25 -9.59 -11.01 -8.41
C THR A 25 -10.60 -11.74 -9.31
N SER A 26 -10.52 -11.56 -10.64
CA SER A 26 -11.39 -12.26 -11.60
C SER A 26 -11.17 -13.78 -11.61
N GLU A 27 -9.96 -14.24 -11.26
CA GLU A 27 -9.63 -15.65 -11.05
C GLU A 27 -10.07 -16.18 -9.67
N GLY A 28 -10.81 -15.40 -8.89
CA GLY A 28 -11.31 -15.79 -7.56
C GLY A 28 -10.27 -15.69 -6.43
N LYS A 29 -9.13 -15.03 -6.66
CA LYS A 29 -8.12 -14.83 -5.60
C LYS A 29 -8.50 -13.65 -4.72
N ARG A 30 -8.24 -13.76 -3.42
CA ARG A 30 -8.24 -12.61 -2.52
C ARG A 30 -6.98 -11.78 -2.76
N VAL A 31 -7.16 -10.55 -3.19
CA VAL A 31 -6.07 -9.61 -3.51
C VAL A 31 -6.02 -8.50 -2.47
N ILE A 32 -4.81 -8.20 -2.00
CA ILE A 32 -4.52 -6.98 -1.25
C ILE A 32 -3.60 -6.14 -2.15
N ALA A 33 -4.10 -5.00 -2.60
CA ALA A 33 -3.32 -4.03 -3.37
C ALA A 33 -2.73 -3.01 -2.40
N VAL A 34 -1.42 -2.76 -2.52
CA VAL A 34 -0.69 -1.79 -1.69
C VAL A 34 -0.04 -0.78 -2.60
N ASP A 35 -0.33 0.50 -2.38
CA ASP A 35 0.37 1.60 -3.03
C ASP A 35 1.51 2.08 -2.13
N ALA A 36 2.72 2.04 -2.65
CA ALA A 36 3.93 2.55 -2.00
C ALA A 36 4.55 3.71 -2.79
N ASP A 37 3.82 4.24 -3.78
CA ASP A 37 4.20 5.42 -4.54
C ASP A 37 3.68 6.68 -3.82
N PRO A 38 4.50 7.71 -3.55
CA PRO A 38 4.07 8.96 -2.92
C PRO A 38 2.90 9.65 -3.63
N ASP A 39 2.74 9.45 -4.95
CA ASP A 39 1.65 10.04 -5.72
C ASP A 39 0.29 9.33 -5.51
N ALA A 40 0.28 8.16 -4.84
CA ALA A 40 -0.92 7.43 -4.37
C ALA A 40 -2.04 7.21 -5.41
N ASN A 41 -1.68 6.92 -6.66
CA ASN A 41 -2.63 6.83 -7.79
C ASN A 41 -3.35 5.46 -7.92
N LEU A 42 -2.97 4.43 -7.17
CA LEU A 42 -3.49 3.07 -7.36
C LEU A 42 -4.98 2.94 -7.07
N ALA A 43 -5.49 3.60 -6.03
CA ALA A 43 -6.91 3.53 -5.67
C ALA A 43 -7.80 4.08 -6.80
N SER A 44 -7.43 5.23 -7.36
CA SER A 44 -8.09 5.80 -8.54
C SER A 44 -8.00 4.88 -9.75
N ALA A 45 -6.83 4.25 -9.99
CA ALA A 45 -6.64 3.29 -11.09
C ALA A 45 -7.48 2.02 -10.93
N LEU A 46 -7.83 1.64 -9.69
CA LEU A 46 -8.74 0.53 -9.37
C LEU A 46 -10.23 0.92 -9.46
N GLY A 47 -10.54 2.19 -9.75
CA GLY A 47 -11.91 2.69 -9.87
C GLY A 47 -12.57 3.11 -8.56
N VAL A 48 -11.79 3.33 -7.49
CA VAL A 48 -12.31 3.90 -6.24
C VAL A 48 -12.71 5.35 -6.47
N SER A 49 -13.87 5.75 -5.94
CA SER A 49 -14.35 7.12 -6.15
C SER A 49 -13.45 8.14 -5.46
N LYS A 50 -13.35 9.35 -6.03
CA LYS A 50 -12.51 10.42 -5.47
C LYS A 50 -12.85 10.72 -4.00
N SER A 51 -14.14 10.75 -3.66
CA SER A 51 -14.62 11.01 -2.30
C SER A 51 -14.30 9.89 -1.30
N GLU A 52 -14.07 8.66 -1.77
CA GLU A 52 -13.55 7.56 -0.94
C GLU A 52 -12.04 7.64 -0.81
N VAL A 53 -11.32 7.96 -1.90
CA VAL A 53 -9.86 8.13 -1.87
C VAL A 53 -9.44 9.21 -0.87
N GLU A 54 -10.15 10.34 -0.82
CA GLU A 54 -9.88 11.44 0.12
C GLU A 54 -10.09 11.04 1.60
N LYS A 55 -10.78 9.94 1.88
CA LYS A 55 -10.99 9.42 3.24
C LYS A 55 -9.95 8.37 3.65
N ILE A 56 -9.10 7.93 2.72
CA ILE A 56 -8.06 6.94 3.00
C ILE A 56 -7.00 7.60 3.88
N ARG A 57 -6.87 7.10 5.11
CA ARG A 57 -5.75 7.45 5.98
C ARG A 57 -4.54 6.59 5.59
N PRO A 58 -3.38 7.18 5.25
CA PRO A 58 -2.16 6.43 5.01
C PRO A 58 -1.71 5.65 6.25
N ILE A 59 -1.13 4.46 6.08
CA ILE A 59 -0.57 3.67 7.19
C ILE A 59 0.51 4.44 7.96
N ALA A 60 1.27 5.29 7.26
CA ALA A 60 2.30 6.13 7.88
C ALA A 60 1.75 7.10 8.94
N GLU A 61 0.45 7.45 8.88
CA GLU A 61 -0.21 8.33 9.84
C GLU A 61 -0.88 7.54 10.98
N MET A 62 -0.91 6.20 10.94
CA MET A 62 -1.55 5.35 11.94
C MET A 62 -0.56 4.99 13.06
N GLU A 63 -0.19 5.96 13.90
CA GLU A 63 0.87 5.79 14.92
C GLU A 63 0.66 4.58 15.83
N GLU A 64 -0.56 4.38 16.34
CA GLU A 64 -0.89 3.24 17.22
C GLU A 64 -0.64 1.90 16.52
N LEU A 65 -1.06 1.76 15.26
CA LEU A 65 -0.83 0.56 14.47
C LEU A 65 0.65 0.35 14.19
N VAL A 66 1.37 1.43 13.84
CA VAL A 66 2.82 1.35 13.58
C VAL A 66 3.57 0.91 14.84
N GLU A 67 3.23 1.46 15.99
CA GLU A 67 3.84 1.10 17.29
C GLU A 67 3.49 -0.34 17.68
N GLU A 68 2.21 -0.74 17.59
CA GLU A 68 1.74 -2.10 17.89
C GLU A 68 2.48 -3.14 17.05
N ARG A 69 2.62 -2.89 15.74
CA ARG A 69 3.26 -3.83 14.82
C ARG A 69 4.77 -3.81 15.01
N THR A 70 5.40 -2.64 14.89
CA THR A 70 6.86 -2.53 14.77
C THR A 70 7.60 -2.49 16.10
N GLY A 71 6.92 -2.17 17.20
CA GLY A 71 7.51 -1.90 18.51
C GLY A 71 8.22 -0.55 18.60
N ALA A 72 8.16 0.29 17.55
CA ALA A 72 8.80 1.59 17.49
C ALA A 72 7.77 2.69 17.28
N LYS A 73 7.85 3.74 18.10
CA LYS A 73 6.98 4.92 17.98
C LYS A 73 7.54 5.90 16.94
N PRO A 74 6.75 6.36 15.96
CA PRO A 74 7.17 7.39 15.02
C PRO A 74 7.78 8.61 15.72
N GLY A 75 8.89 9.14 15.21
CA GLY A 75 9.59 10.29 15.80
C GLY A 75 10.53 9.96 16.96
N THR A 76 10.60 8.71 17.42
CA THR A 76 11.57 8.29 18.44
C THR A 76 12.85 7.71 17.80
N SER A 77 14.01 8.00 18.39
CA SER A 77 15.31 7.47 17.95
C SER A 77 15.76 6.34 18.87
N GLY A 78 16.42 5.32 18.31
CA GLY A 78 16.99 4.20 19.09
C GLY A 78 16.03 3.04 19.41
N GLY A 79 14.80 3.05 18.87
CA GLY A 79 13.87 1.94 18.99
C GLY A 79 14.31 0.69 18.20
N ILE A 80 14.04 -0.50 18.75
CA ILE A 80 14.28 -1.77 18.06
C ILE A 80 13.09 -2.03 17.12
N PHE A 81 13.33 -1.95 15.81
CA PHE A 81 12.31 -2.26 14.80
C PHE A 81 12.16 -3.77 14.62
N LYS A 82 10.95 -4.28 14.83
CA LYS A 82 10.59 -5.64 14.43
C LYS A 82 10.35 -5.68 12.92
N ILE A 83 11.33 -6.18 12.16
CA ILE A 83 11.29 -6.24 10.69
C ILE A 83 10.13 -7.09 10.16
N ASN A 84 9.69 -8.11 10.91
CA ASN A 84 8.57 -8.97 10.51
C ASN A 84 7.50 -9.05 11.63
N PRO A 85 6.69 -7.98 11.76
CA PRO A 85 5.70 -7.90 12.81
C PRO A 85 4.51 -8.82 12.52
N LYS A 86 4.16 -9.68 13.48
CA LYS A 86 3.05 -10.64 13.36
C LYS A 86 1.72 -9.95 13.60
#